data_AF-A0A0W8IN40-F1
#
_entry.id   AF-A0A0W8IN40-F1
#
_cell.length_a   1.000
_cell.length_b   1.000
_cell.length_c   1.000
_cell.angle_alpha   90.00
_cell.angle_beta   90.00
_cell.angle_gamma   90.00
#
_symmetry.space_group_name_H-M   'P 1'
#
loop_
_entity.id
_entity.type
_entity.pdbx_description
1 polymer ?
#
loop_
_entity_poly.entity_id
_entity_poly.type
_entity_poly.pdbx_seq_one_letter_code
_entity_poly.pdbx_strand_id
1 'polypeptide(L)'
;MGKHMQKVFVVLAALAAAGASIGLTVPAWAATQLHEDGTGWVTGADAMAALGWNEATLQANAASLEFVAESESVTAISWECAGPGGSEVLVQRTDLVVTETRGIASAPGALWGKVVGFRLEGFDGRGASSAVPEGPAPQSCPDPSWTPVPESMRTVEEKGEPVLAVVHDGVQHPVPAG
;
A
#
# COMPACT_ATOMS: atom_id res chain seq x y z
N MET A 1 -10.96 -35.55 38.22
CA MET A 1 -10.04 -34.92 37.24
C MET A 1 -10.75 -33.75 36.59
N GLY A 2 -10.09 -32.58 36.52
CA GLY A 2 -10.50 -31.46 35.68
C GLY A 2 -11.50 -30.46 36.27
N LYS A 3 -11.06 -29.64 37.23
CA LYS A 3 -11.64 -28.33 37.54
C LYS A 3 -11.51 -27.44 36.29
N HIS A 4 -12.61 -26.93 35.73
CA HIS A 4 -12.55 -25.73 34.92
C HIS A 4 -13.43 -24.63 35.54
N MET A 5 -12.72 -23.56 35.88
CA MET A 5 -13.17 -22.39 36.61
C MET A 5 -14.11 -21.54 35.77
N GLN A 6 -15.19 -21.15 36.42
CA GLN A 6 -16.17 -20.12 36.09
C GLN A 6 -15.57 -18.71 36.15
N LYS A 7 -15.83 -17.87 35.14
CA LYS A 7 -15.86 -16.40 35.21
C LYS A 7 -16.90 -15.92 34.18
N VAL A 8 -18.17 -15.81 34.58
CA VAL A 8 -18.88 -14.61 35.07
C VAL A 8 -19.11 -13.55 33.98
N PHE A 9 -20.39 -13.44 33.63
CA PHE A 9 -21.05 -12.41 32.86
C PHE A 9 -20.84 -11.01 33.46
N VAL A 10 -20.62 -10.01 32.59
CA VAL A 10 -21.12 -8.65 32.81
C VAL A 10 -21.75 -8.18 31.50
N VAL A 11 -23.07 -8.36 31.43
CA VAL A 11 -23.95 -7.55 30.58
C VAL A 11 -24.04 -6.19 31.24
N LEU A 12 -23.55 -5.15 30.55
CA LEU A 12 -23.85 -3.76 30.89
C LEU A 12 -24.54 -3.14 29.69
N ALA A 13 -25.87 -3.18 29.78
CA ALA A 13 -26.76 -2.39 28.94
C ALA A 13 -26.72 -0.91 29.37
N ALA A 14 -27.01 -0.07 28.39
CA ALA A 14 -27.42 1.33 28.46
C ALA A 14 -26.32 2.40 28.67
N LEU A 15 -26.02 3.12 27.58
CA LEU A 15 -26.45 4.51 27.47
C LEU A 15 -26.67 4.86 25.99
N ALA A 16 -27.94 4.99 25.63
CA ALA A 16 -28.38 5.68 24.43
C ALA A 16 -28.01 7.16 24.59
N ALA A 17 -26.89 7.57 24.00
CA ALA A 17 -26.72 8.95 23.58
C ALA A 17 -27.17 9.02 22.13
N ALA A 18 -28.40 9.49 21.93
CA ALA A 18 -28.83 10.06 20.67
C ALA A 18 -27.97 11.31 20.39
N GLY A 19 -26.74 11.10 19.97
CA GLY A 19 -26.03 12.07 19.18
C GLY A 19 -26.62 11.94 17.80
N ALA A 20 -27.47 12.90 17.40
CA ALA A 20 -27.62 13.19 15.99
C ALA A 20 -26.22 13.51 15.49
N SER A 21 -25.50 12.51 14.98
CA SER A 21 -24.47 12.75 14.00
C SER A 21 -25.23 13.40 12.87
N ILE A 22 -25.18 14.73 12.85
CA ILE A 22 -25.47 15.53 11.68
C ILE A 22 -24.70 14.80 10.60
N GLY A 23 -25.44 14.06 9.78
CA GLY A 23 -24.91 13.50 8.55
C GLY A 23 -24.41 14.73 7.82
N LEU A 24 -23.11 14.99 7.94
CA LEU A 24 -22.42 15.83 7.01
C LEU A 24 -22.56 15.05 5.71
N THR A 25 -23.63 15.35 4.99
CA THR A 25 -23.73 15.10 3.57
C THR A 25 -22.64 15.97 2.97
N VAL A 26 -21.41 15.48 3.04
CA VAL A 26 -20.29 16.06 2.32
C VAL A 26 -20.74 16.00 0.85
N PRO A 27 -20.78 17.14 0.16
CA PRO A 27 -21.15 17.14 -1.25
C PRO A 27 -20.23 16.14 -1.96
N ALA A 28 -20.81 15.30 -2.83
CA ALA A 28 -20.09 14.33 -3.65
C ALA A 28 -19.22 15.07 -4.68
N TRP A 29 -18.15 15.70 -4.21
CA TRP A 29 -17.00 16.04 -5.02
C TRP A 29 -16.17 14.76 -5.05
N ALA A 30 -15.82 14.33 -6.27
CA ALA A 30 -15.32 12.99 -6.61
C ALA A 30 -14.60 12.27 -5.48
N ALA A 31 -14.98 11.02 -5.20
CA ALA A 31 -14.24 10.16 -4.30
C ALA A 31 -12.75 10.17 -4.70
N THR A 32 -11.85 9.99 -3.72
CA THR A 32 -10.44 9.88 -4.04
C THR A 32 -10.23 8.71 -4.99
N GLN A 33 -9.65 9.01 -6.14
CA GLN A 33 -9.49 8.09 -7.25
C GLN A 33 -8.15 8.36 -7.94
N LEU A 34 -7.42 7.27 -8.21
CA LEU A 34 -6.20 7.25 -9.01
C LEU A 34 -6.45 6.33 -10.20
N HIS A 35 -6.27 6.85 -11.41
CA HIS A 35 -6.33 6.07 -12.65
C HIS A 35 -4.96 5.51 -13.02
N GLU A 36 -4.94 4.51 -13.91
CA GLU A 36 -3.71 3.85 -14.37
C GLU A 36 -2.70 4.81 -15.04
N ASP A 37 -3.16 5.94 -15.58
CA ASP A 37 -2.33 6.98 -16.20
C ASP A 37 -1.81 8.03 -15.20
N GLY A 38 -2.15 7.89 -13.92
CA GLY A 38 -1.80 8.83 -12.85
C GLY A 38 -2.73 10.04 -12.76
N THR A 39 -3.80 10.08 -13.55
CA THR A 39 -4.83 11.12 -13.42
C THR A 39 -5.86 10.74 -12.36
N GLY A 40 -6.66 11.71 -11.93
CA GLY A 40 -7.69 11.47 -10.93
C GLY A 40 -7.90 12.65 -9.99
N TRP A 41 -8.32 12.35 -8.77
CA TRP A 41 -8.70 13.35 -7.78
C TRP A 41 -8.41 12.87 -6.37
N VAL A 42 -7.96 13.79 -5.51
CA VAL A 42 -7.87 13.58 -4.06
C VAL A 42 -8.76 14.60 -3.37
N THR A 43 -9.67 14.15 -2.51
CA THR A 43 -10.49 15.10 -1.75
C THR A 43 -9.65 15.82 -0.70
N GLY A 44 -10.03 17.06 -0.38
CA GLY A 44 -9.40 17.79 0.72
C GLY A 44 -9.57 17.06 2.06
N ALA A 45 -10.67 16.32 2.24
CA ALA A 45 -10.92 15.52 3.43
C ALA A 45 -9.92 14.35 3.55
N ASP A 46 -9.65 13.64 2.47
CA ASP A 46 -8.73 12.50 2.48
C ASP A 46 -7.28 12.95 2.64
N ALA A 47 -6.90 14.06 2.00
CA ALA A 47 -5.59 14.69 2.21
C ALA A 47 -5.40 15.14 3.67
N MET A 48 -6.43 15.74 4.28
CA MET A 48 -6.40 16.10 5.71
C MET A 48 -6.32 14.87 6.61
N ALA A 49 -7.06 13.81 6.30
CA ALA A 49 -7.04 12.57 7.07
C ALA A 49 -5.65 11.90 7.02
N ALA A 50 -5.03 11.84 5.84
CA ALA A 50 -3.69 11.27 5.67
C ALA A 50 -2.60 12.04 6.44
N LEU A 51 -2.70 13.37 6.48
CA LEU A 51 -1.71 14.25 7.12
C LEU A 51 -2.03 14.58 8.59
N GLY A 52 -3.22 14.24 9.08
CA GLY A 52 -3.71 14.69 10.38
C GLY A 52 -3.92 16.21 10.46
N TRP A 53 -4.25 16.84 9.34
CA TRP A 53 -4.40 18.29 9.22
C TRP A 53 -5.83 18.77 9.42
N ASN A 54 -5.98 20.05 9.73
CA ASN A 54 -7.27 20.74 9.68
C ASN A 54 -7.38 21.59 8.41
N GLU A 55 -8.56 22.18 8.18
CA GLU A 55 -8.84 22.98 6.98
C GLU A 55 -7.86 24.15 6.84
N ALA A 56 -7.56 24.88 7.91
CA ALA A 56 -6.66 26.05 7.85
C ALA A 56 -5.24 25.65 7.43
N THR A 57 -4.71 24.54 7.96
CA THR A 57 -3.42 24.01 7.56
C THR A 57 -3.42 23.55 6.10
N LEU A 58 -4.48 22.88 5.66
CA LEU A 58 -4.63 22.48 4.25
C LEU A 58 -4.62 23.71 3.33
N GLN A 59 -5.39 24.75 3.65
CA GLN A 59 -5.45 25.98 2.82
C GLN A 59 -4.07 26.65 2.69
N ALA A 60 -3.29 26.68 3.78
CA ALA A 60 -1.99 27.32 3.79
C ALA A 60 -0.91 26.55 3.02
N ASN A 61 -1.01 25.22 2.95
CA ASN A 61 0.04 24.34 2.42
C ASN A 61 -0.36 23.60 1.14
N ALA A 62 -1.56 23.82 0.60
CA ALA A 62 -2.05 23.07 -0.55
C ALA A 62 -1.11 23.12 -1.77
N ALA A 63 -0.43 24.25 -2.00
CA ALA A 63 0.49 24.40 -3.12
C ALA A 63 1.82 23.66 -2.95
N SER A 64 2.17 23.21 -1.74
CA SER A 64 3.41 22.48 -1.45
C SER A 64 3.22 20.98 -1.29
N LEU A 65 1.99 20.48 -1.42
CA LEU A 65 1.72 19.05 -1.33
C LEU A 65 2.15 18.37 -2.64
N GLU A 66 2.87 17.27 -2.50
CA GLU A 66 3.23 16.41 -3.60
C GLU A 66 2.46 15.08 -3.48
N PHE A 67 2.14 14.47 -4.62
CA PHE A 67 1.46 13.17 -4.64
C PHE A 67 2.33 12.15 -5.36
N VAL A 68 2.29 10.93 -4.87
CA VAL A 68 3.00 9.79 -5.45
C VAL A 68 2.09 8.57 -5.50
N ALA A 69 2.30 7.71 -6.49
CA ALA A 69 1.79 6.35 -6.48
C ALA A 69 2.93 5.40 -6.14
N GLU A 70 2.72 4.54 -5.16
CA GLU A 70 3.64 3.48 -4.80
C GLU A 70 3.03 2.13 -5.14
N SER A 71 3.75 1.31 -5.92
CA SER A 71 3.33 -0.06 -6.23
C SER A 71 4.41 -1.03 -5.81
N GLU A 72 3.98 -2.15 -5.24
CA GLU A 72 4.85 -3.27 -4.92
C GLU A 72 4.55 -4.42 -5.87
N SER A 73 5.59 -5.09 -6.38
CA SER A 73 5.43 -6.34 -7.10
C SER A 73 6.37 -7.38 -6.53
N VAL A 74 5.88 -8.62 -6.46
CA VAL A 74 6.65 -9.75 -5.94
C VAL A 74 6.87 -10.73 -7.07
N THR A 75 8.13 -10.96 -7.41
CA THR A 75 8.53 -12.01 -8.34
C THR A 75 9.04 -13.21 -7.55
N ALA A 76 8.21 -14.24 -7.41
CA ALA A 76 8.58 -15.50 -6.79
C ALA A 76 9.37 -16.36 -7.77
N ILE A 77 10.61 -16.68 -7.44
CA ILE A 77 11.48 -17.58 -8.20
C ILE A 77 11.66 -18.85 -7.38
N SER A 78 11.18 -19.97 -7.89
CA SER A 78 11.33 -21.29 -7.24
C SER A 78 12.12 -22.25 -8.12
N TRP A 79 12.84 -23.17 -7.49
CA TRP A 79 13.59 -24.23 -8.17
C TRP A 79 13.68 -25.46 -7.28
N GLU A 80 13.99 -26.60 -7.88
CA GLU A 80 14.16 -27.86 -7.17
C GLU A 80 15.64 -28.19 -6.98
N CYS A 81 15.96 -28.78 -5.84
CA CYS A 81 17.24 -29.38 -5.52
C CYS A 81 17.03 -30.87 -5.26
N ALA A 82 17.82 -31.71 -5.92
CA ALA A 82 17.83 -33.16 -5.69
C ALA A 82 18.88 -33.52 -4.65
N GLY A 83 18.49 -34.31 -3.65
CA GLY A 83 19.37 -34.81 -2.61
C GLY A 83 20.26 -35.96 -3.07
N PRO A 84 21.15 -36.46 -2.19
CA PRO A 84 22.08 -37.54 -2.50
C PRO A 84 21.34 -38.79 -2.98
N GLY A 85 21.68 -39.27 -4.19
CA GLY A 85 21.05 -40.44 -4.79
C GLY A 85 19.72 -40.16 -5.52
N GLY A 86 19.27 -38.91 -5.60
CA GLY A 86 18.11 -38.48 -6.40
C GLY A 86 16.74 -38.90 -5.84
N SER A 87 16.69 -39.43 -4.62
CA SER A 87 15.45 -39.89 -3.98
C SER A 87 14.71 -38.80 -3.21
N GLU A 88 15.35 -37.67 -2.95
CA GLU A 88 14.77 -36.51 -2.25
C GLU A 88 14.77 -35.29 -3.16
N VAL A 89 13.66 -34.54 -3.14
CA VAL A 89 13.52 -33.28 -3.86
C VAL A 89 13.11 -32.22 -2.85
N LEU A 90 13.84 -31.10 -2.84
CA LEU A 90 13.56 -29.94 -2.01
C LEU A 90 13.28 -28.75 -2.92
N VAL A 91 12.14 -28.09 -2.72
CA VAL A 91 11.82 -26.84 -3.40
C VAL A 91 12.46 -25.68 -2.63
N GLN A 92 13.29 -24.92 -3.32
CA GLN A 92 13.84 -23.65 -2.87
C GLN A 92 13.05 -22.50 -3.51
N ARG A 93 13.05 -21.36 -2.84
CA ARG A 93 12.35 -20.15 -3.28
C ARG A 93 13.13 -18.92 -2.87
N THR A 94 13.18 -17.93 -3.75
CA THR A 94 13.52 -16.55 -3.44
C THR A 94 12.39 -15.67 -3.93
N ASP A 95 12.06 -14.65 -3.16
CA ASP A 95 11.12 -13.62 -3.57
C ASP A 95 11.89 -12.35 -3.90
N LEU A 96 11.66 -11.77 -5.07
CA LEU A 96 12.19 -10.46 -5.43
C LEU A 96 11.07 -9.46 -5.26
N VAL A 97 11.16 -8.67 -4.19
CA VAL A 97 10.21 -7.58 -3.92
C VAL A 97 10.70 -6.33 -4.60
N VAL A 98 9.93 -5.80 -5.55
CA VAL A 98 10.23 -4.56 -6.27
C VAL A 98 9.22 -3.50 -5.85
N THR A 99 9.72 -2.42 -5.26
CA THR A 99 8.91 -1.24 -4.91
C THR A 99 9.19 -0.14 -5.92
N GLU A 100 8.15 0.36 -6.56
CA GLU A 100 8.21 1.49 -7.49
C GLU A 100 7.40 2.66 -6.94
N THR A 101 8.03 3.83 -6.85
CA THR A 101 7.36 5.09 -6.51
C THR A 101 7.37 5.99 -7.73
N ARG A 102 6.21 6.57 -8.09
CA ARG A 102 6.05 7.47 -9.24
C ARG A 102 5.45 8.78 -8.78
N GLY A 103 6.09 9.90 -9.13
CA GLY A 103 5.59 11.25 -8.89
C GLY A 103 4.38 11.57 -9.75
N ILE A 104 3.45 12.33 -9.19
CA ILE A 104 2.21 12.74 -9.84
C ILE A 104 2.15 14.27 -9.88
N ALA A 105 1.99 14.83 -11.08
CA ALA A 105 1.68 16.24 -11.25
C ALA A 105 0.29 16.51 -10.67
N SER A 106 0.16 17.56 -9.86
CA SER A 106 -1.12 17.89 -9.25
C SER A 106 -1.36 19.40 -9.15
N ALA A 107 -2.63 19.77 -9.10
CA ALA A 107 -3.05 21.14 -8.90
C ALA A 107 -4.17 21.21 -7.83
N PRO A 108 -4.09 22.14 -6.86
CA PRO A 108 -5.17 22.33 -5.91
C PRO A 108 -6.42 22.85 -6.61
N GLY A 109 -7.53 22.16 -6.41
CA GLY A 109 -8.85 22.61 -6.84
C GLY A 109 -9.49 23.47 -5.76
N ALA A 110 -10.02 24.62 -6.16
CA ALA A 110 -10.65 25.56 -5.23
C ALA A 110 -12.10 25.84 -5.61
N LEU A 111 -12.97 25.95 -4.60
CA LEU A 111 -14.33 26.44 -4.71
C LEU A 111 -14.52 27.62 -3.76
N TRP A 112 -14.99 28.75 -4.29
CA TRP A 112 -15.19 29.99 -3.51
C TRP A 112 -13.96 30.41 -2.68
N GLY A 113 -12.76 30.21 -3.25
CA GLY A 113 -11.50 30.57 -2.60
C GLY A 113 -11.00 29.58 -1.55
N LYS A 114 -11.66 28.43 -1.38
CA LYS A 114 -11.22 27.35 -0.50
C LYS A 114 -10.77 26.14 -1.31
N VAL A 115 -9.62 25.58 -0.98
CA VAL A 115 -9.13 24.29 -1.49
C VAL A 115 -10.10 23.19 -1.04
N VAL A 116 -10.64 22.47 -2.02
CA VAL A 116 -11.59 21.38 -1.83
C VAL A 116 -11.00 20.01 -2.18
N GLY A 117 -9.83 20.00 -2.80
CA GLY A 117 -9.11 18.80 -3.19
C GLY A 117 -7.99 19.11 -4.18
N PHE A 118 -7.50 18.06 -4.84
CA PHE A 118 -6.35 18.11 -5.73
C PHE A 118 -6.68 17.32 -7.00
N ARG A 119 -6.54 17.98 -8.15
CA ARG A 119 -6.58 17.30 -9.44
C ARG A 119 -5.23 16.65 -9.68
N LEU A 120 -5.24 15.36 -9.97
CA LEU A 120 -4.06 14.63 -10.42
C LEU A 120 -4.02 14.70 -11.95
N GLU A 121 -2.91 15.17 -12.50
CA GLU A 121 -2.75 15.50 -13.93
C GLU A 121 -1.94 14.44 -14.70
N GLY A 122 -1.54 13.36 -14.02
CA GLY A 122 -0.74 12.28 -14.59
C GLY A 122 0.63 12.14 -13.93
N PHE A 123 1.33 11.06 -14.26
CA PHE A 123 2.71 10.85 -13.80
C PHE A 123 3.65 11.91 -14.39
N ASP A 124 4.46 12.53 -13.53
CA ASP A 124 5.33 13.65 -13.91
C ASP A 124 6.75 13.22 -14.36
N GLY A 125 7.00 11.91 -14.39
CA GLY A 125 8.27 11.32 -14.77
C GLY A 125 9.31 11.25 -13.63
N ARG A 126 9.01 11.79 -12.45
CA ARG A 126 9.81 11.53 -11.24
C ARG A 126 9.48 10.17 -10.68
N GLY A 127 10.44 9.55 -9.99
CA GLY A 127 10.21 8.28 -9.33
C GLY A 127 11.50 7.61 -8.89
N ALA A 128 11.33 6.50 -8.18
CA ALA A 128 12.39 5.63 -7.74
C ALA A 128 11.92 4.17 -7.85
N SER A 129 12.86 3.26 -8.04
CA SER A 129 12.61 1.83 -7.96
C SER A 129 13.66 1.22 -7.05
N SER A 130 13.25 0.29 -6.21
CA SER A 130 14.15 -0.54 -5.41
C SER A 130 13.74 -2.01 -5.54
N ALA A 131 14.72 -2.90 -5.44
CA ALA A 131 14.50 -4.33 -5.55
C ALA A 131 15.28 -5.04 -4.44
N VAL A 132 14.57 -5.82 -3.63
CA VAL A 132 15.13 -6.53 -2.48
C VAL A 132 14.89 -8.03 -2.66
N PRO A 133 15.96 -8.84 -2.81
CA PRO A 133 15.83 -10.29 -2.82
C PRO A 133 15.67 -10.81 -1.38
N GLU A 134 14.64 -11.62 -1.17
CA GLU A 134 14.34 -12.32 0.06
C GLU A 134 14.51 -13.82 -0.13
N GLY A 135 15.63 -14.35 0.37
CA GLY A 135 15.92 -15.79 0.34
C GLY A 135 17.28 -16.14 -0.25
N PRO A 136 17.51 -17.44 -0.52
CA PRO A 136 18.74 -17.91 -1.15
C PRO A 136 18.89 -17.37 -2.57
N ALA A 137 20.13 -17.28 -3.06
CA ALA A 137 20.39 -16.89 -4.44
C ALA A 137 19.70 -17.90 -5.40
N PRO A 138 19.11 -17.45 -6.53
CA PRO A 138 18.51 -18.34 -7.50
C PRO A 138 19.46 -19.48 -7.91
N GLN A 139 18.92 -20.70 -8.03
CA GLN A 139 19.68 -21.93 -8.35
C GLN A 139 20.71 -22.37 -7.31
N SER A 140 20.68 -21.83 -6.09
CA SER A 140 21.50 -22.35 -4.99
C SER A 140 20.77 -23.46 -4.22
N CYS A 141 21.51 -24.47 -3.78
CA CYS A 141 21.00 -25.54 -2.92
C CYS A 141 21.59 -25.41 -1.51
N PRO A 142 20.96 -26.02 -0.48
CA PRO A 142 21.34 -25.80 0.92
C PRO A 142 22.81 -26.13 1.25
N ASP A 143 23.35 -27.17 0.62
CA ASP A 143 24.75 -27.59 0.78
C ASP A 143 25.23 -28.38 -0.46
N PRO A 144 26.55 -28.66 -0.58
CA PRO A 144 27.14 -29.31 -1.77
C PRO A 144 26.65 -30.74 -2.06
N SER A 145 25.97 -31.41 -1.13
CA SER A 145 25.39 -32.74 -1.34
C SER A 145 24.09 -32.70 -2.15
N TRP A 146 23.50 -31.51 -2.32
CA TRP A 146 22.34 -31.24 -3.14
C TRP A 146 22.75 -30.69 -4.50
N THR A 147 22.06 -31.14 -5.55
CA THR A 147 22.29 -30.66 -6.92
C THR A 147 21.03 -29.97 -7.44
N PRO A 148 21.14 -28.77 -8.05
CA PRO A 148 19.98 -28.12 -8.66
C PRO A 148 19.43 -28.99 -9.79
N VAL A 149 18.12 -29.18 -9.81
CA VAL A 149 17.44 -29.90 -10.89
C VAL A 149 17.35 -28.98 -12.10
N PRO A 150 17.97 -29.34 -13.24
CA PRO A 150 17.89 -28.52 -14.45
C PRO A 150 16.44 -28.27 -14.87
N GLU A 151 16.15 -27.08 -15.39
CA GLU A 151 14.83 -26.70 -15.93
C GLU A 151 13.66 -26.74 -14.92
N SER A 152 13.94 -26.93 -13.63
CA SER A 152 12.95 -26.86 -12.54
C SER A 152 12.55 -25.43 -12.16
N MET A 153 13.27 -24.42 -12.68
CA MET A 153 13.02 -23.03 -12.33
C MET A 153 11.63 -22.58 -12.81
N ARG A 154 10.89 -21.97 -11.90
CA ARG A 154 9.60 -21.33 -12.17
C ARG A 154 9.62 -19.90 -11.63
N THR A 155 9.05 -19.01 -12.41
CA THR A 155 8.87 -17.60 -12.04
C THR A 155 7.38 -17.28 -12.06
N VAL A 156 6.90 -16.67 -10.99
CA VAL A 156 5.54 -16.15 -10.87
C VAL A 156 5.64 -14.70 -10.44
N GLU A 157 5.03 -13.80 -11.20
CA GLU A 157 4.97 -12.38 -10.89
C GLU A 157 3.58 -12.03 -10.37
N GLU A 158 3.53 -11.37 -9.22
CA GLU A 158 2.33 -10.80 -8.63
C GLU A 158 2.51 -9.28 -8.56
N LYS A 159 1.61 -8.54 -9.20
CA LYS A 159 1.60 -7.07 -9.14
C LYS A 159 0.60 -6.62 -8.09
N GLY A 160 1.07 -5.84 -7.13
CA GLY A 160 0.23 -5.11 -6.21
C GLY A 160 -0.46 -3.94 -6.89
N GLU A 161 -1.60 -3.54 -6.33
CA GLU A 161 -2.28 -2.32 -6.74
C GLU A 161 -1.50 -1.08 -6.26
N PRO A 162 -1.44 0.00 -7.06
CA PRO A 162 -0.77 1.22 -6.65
C PRO A 162 -1.52 1.88 -5.48
N VAL A 163 -0.79 2.21 -4.42
CA VAL A 163 -1.26 3.00 -3.29
C VAL A 163 -0.94 4.46 -3.55
N LEU A 164 -1.97 5.31 -3.51
CA LEU A 164 -1.81 6.75 -3.58
C LEU A 164 -1.33 7.29 -2.23
N ALA A 165 -0.29 8.12 -2.23
CA ALA A 165 0.20 8.79 -1.04
C ALA A 165 0.41 10.28 -1.29
N VAL A 166 0.24 11.08 -0.23
CA VAL A 166 0.65 12.48 -0.19
C VAL A 166 2.00 12.58 0.52
N VAL A 167 2.92 13.34 -0.05
CA VAL A 167 4.25 13.57 0.50
C VAL A 167 4.29 14.94 1.16
N HIS A 168 4.69 14.95 2.42
CA HIS A 168 4.93 16.17 3.18
C HIS A 168 6.22 16.01 3.98
N ASP A 169 7.11 17.01 3.91
CA ASP A 169 8.43 16.99 4.57
C ASP A 169 9.26 15.72 4.28
N GLY A 170 9.11 15.17 3.07
CA GLY A 170 9.81 13.96 2.63
C GLY A 170 9.23 12.65 3.18
N VAL A 171 8.11 12.70 3.90
CA VAL A 171 7.40 11.53 4.42
C VAL A 171 6.18 11.24 3.57
N GLN A 172 6.00 9.98 3.17
CA GLN A 172 4.81 9.52 2.46
C GLN A 172 3.69 9.18 3.46
N HIS A 173 2.49 9.68 3.19
CA HIS A 173 1.27 9.39 3.95
C HIS A 173 0.24 8.75 3.03
N PRO A 174 -0.12 7.47 3.23
CA PRO A 174 -1.14 6.82 2.43
C PRO A 174 -2.46 7.60 2.46
N VAL A 175 -3.02 7.89 1.29
CA VAL A 175 -4.33 8.52 1.17
C VAL A 175 -5.38 7.41 1.22
N PRO A 176 -6.38 7.49 2.11
CA PRO A 176 -7.47 6.52 2.12
C PRO A 176 -8.18 6.51 0.77
N ALA A 177 -8.24 5.35 0.11
CA ALA A 177 -9.12 5.18 -1.03
C ALA A 177 -10.59 5.18 -0.53
N GLY A 178 -11.44 5.98 -1.18
CA GLY A 178 -12.86 6.13 -0.84
C GLY A 178 -13.75 5.07 -1.46
#